data_AF-A0A094C5F6-F1
#
_entry.id   AF-A0A094C5F6-F1
#
_cell.length_a   1.000
_cell.length_b   1.000
_cell.length_c   1.000
_cell.angle_alpha   90.00
_cell.angle_beta   90.00
_cell.angle_gamma   90.00
#
_symmetry.space_group_name_H-M   'P 1'
#
loop_
_entity.id
_entity.type
_entity.pdbx_description
1 polymer ?
#
loop_
_entity_poly.entity_id
_entity_poly.type
_entity_poly.pdbx_seq_one_letter_code
_entity_poly.pdbx_strand_id
1 'polypeptide(L)'
;MSLTCDPRAPQTVPDDVRNDLPPNPELVQLKLEQQELRLELKRLYGHAFVQGSIGTEAGEEYRQLNRQIATVTKTFERELKREYRRDYFYRIHNEELEKIIKKVKVVTPTYVEPVVKHQLPERAQLQEIMCDLSKDLNARDI
;
A
#
# COMPACT_ATOMS: atom_id res chain seq x y z
N MET A 1 8.93 7.92 -17.03
CA MET A 1 8.54 6.85 -16.08
C MET A 1 9.75 6.63 -15.16
N SER A 2 9.67 6.98 -13.88
CA SER A 2 10.78 6.73 -12.92
C SER A 2 10.74 5.28 -12.44
N LEU A 3 11.91 4.66 -12.24
CA LEU A 3 12.05 3.29 -11.74
C LEU A 3 11.42 3.06 -10.34
N THR A 4 11.13 4.15 -9.63
CA THR A 4 10.45 4.17 -8.32
C THR A 4 8.92 4.19 -8.40
N CYS A 5 8.34 4.33 -9.60
CA CYS A 5 6.91 4.50 -9.82
C CYS A 5 6.39 3.47 -10.84
N ASP A 6 6.41 2.19 -10.46
CA ASP A 6 5.70 1.14 -11.20
C ASP A 6 4.24 1.05 -10.69
N PRO A 7 3.22 1.26 -11.56
CA PRO A 7 1.81 1.12 -11.18
C PRO A 7 1.41 -0.31 -10.81
N ARG A 8 2.21 -1.32 -11.15
CA ARG A 8 1.98 -2.73 -10.79
C ARG A 8 2.50 -3.10 -9.41
N ALA A 9 3.26 -2.20 -8.77
CA ALA A 9 3.83 -2.47 -7.45
C ALA A 9 2.72 -2.75 -6.42
N PRO A 10 2.85 -3.80 -5.60
CA PRO A 10 1.83 -4.17 -4.64
C PRO A 10 1.66 -3.08 -3.58
N GLN A 11 0.41 -2.67 -3.37
CA GLN A 11 0.04 -1.68 -2.35
C GLN A 11 -0.19 -2.32 -0.98
N THR A 12 -0.50 -3.62 -0.97
CA THR A 12 -0.77 -4.43 0.21
C THR A 12 -0.04 -5.76 0.09
N VAL A 13 0.30 -6.36 1.23
CA VAL A 13 0.84 -7.72 1.26
C VAL A 13 -0.32 -8.71 1.11
N PRO A 14 -0.24 -9.65 0.16
CA PRO A 14 -1.22 -10.72 0.02
C PRO A 14 -1.40 -11.56 1.30
N ASP A 15 -2.61 -12.06 1.55
CA ASP A 15 -2.95 -12.78 2.79
C ASP A 15 -2.25 -14.14 2.91
N ASP A 16 -2.00 -14.82 1.79
CA ASP A 16 -1.19 -16.05 1.71
C ASP A 16 0.22 -15.81 2.25
N VAL A 17 0.91 -14.79 1.73
CA VAL A 17 2.25 -14.40 2.21
C VAL A 17 2.21 -14.01 3.69
N ARG A 18 1.14 -13.33 4.13
CA ARG A 18 0.98 -12.93 5.52
C ARG A 18 0.79 -14.12 6.46
N ASN A 19 0.04 -15.13 6.03
CA ASN A 19 -0.28 -16.31 6.84
C ASN A 19 0.93 -17.26 6.97
N ASP A 20 1.82 -17.26 6.00
CA ASP A 20 3.05 -18.06 6.04
C ASP A 20 4.12 -17.47 7.00
N LEU A 21 3.97 -16.22 7.43
CA LEU A 21 4.92 -15.58 8.33
C LEU A 21 4.75 -16.06 9.78
N PRO A 22 5.87 -16.25 10.51
CA PRO A 22 5.79 -16.54 11.93
C PRO A 22 5.12 -15.37 12.68
N PRO A 23 4.32 -15.67 13.73
CA PRO A 23 3.75 -14.64 14.57
C PRO A 23 4.84 -13.76 15.20
N ASN A 24 4.60 -12.44 15.27
CA ASN A 24 5.52 -11.54 15.96
C ASN A 24 5.58 -11.90 17.47
N PRO A 25 6.77 -12.24 18.01
CA PRO A 25 6.90 -12.69 19.40
C PRO A 25 6.45 -11.65 20.42
N GLU A 26 6.69 -10.36 20.16
CA GLU A 26 6.25 -9.26 21.02
C GLU A 26 4.72 -9.17 21.07
N LEU A 27 4.07 -9.28 19.91
CA LEU A 27 2.60 -9.29 19.85
C LEU A 27 2.00 -10.51 20.54
N VAL A 28 2.67 -11.66 20.47
CA VAL A 28 2.22 -12.87 21.18
C VAL A 28 2.29 -12.65 22.68
N GLN A 29 3.40 -12.11 23.21
CA GLN A 29 3.58 -11.82 24.62
C GLN A 29 2.53 -10.82 25.14
N LEU A 30 2.38 -9.67 24.46
CA LEU A 30 1.40 -8.65 24.85
C LEU A 30 -0.04 -9.19 24.85
N LYS A 31 -0.38 -10.09 23.92
CA LYS A 31 -1.71 -10.74 23.88
C LYS A 31 -1.91 -11.72 25.03
N LEU A 32 -0.87 -12.41 25.47
CA LEU A 32 -0.96 -13.31 26.63
C LEU A 32 -1.19 -12.50 27.90
N GLU A 33 -0.38 -11.47 28.14
CA GLU A 33 -0.55 -10.53 29.26
C GLU A 33 -1.96 -9.92 29.27
N GLN A 34 -2.47 -9.56 28.09
CA GLN A 34 -3.82 -8.99 27.94
C GLN A 34 -4.90 -10.00 28.33
N GLN A 35 -4.71 -11.28 28.00
CA GLN A 35 -5.65 -12.33 28.37
C GLN A 35 -5.64 -12.58 29.87
N GLU A 36 -4.46 -12.62 30.49
CA GLU A 36 -4.31 -12.80 31.93
C GLU A 36 -4.98 -11.67 32.70
N LEU A 37 -4.63 -10.42 32.39
CA LEU A 37 -5.21 -9.24 33.04
C LEU A 37 -6.73 -9.15 32.81
N ARG A 38 -7.20 -9.54 31.62
CA ARG A 38 -8.64 -9.62 31.34
C ARG A 38 -9.34 -10.67 32.22
N LEU A 39 -8.71 -11.81 32.47
CA LEU A 39 -9.27 -12.84 33.35
C LEU A 39 -9.33 -12.35 34.79
N GLU A 40 -8.29 -11.67 35.27
CA GLU A 40 -8.26 -11.07 36.61
C GLU A 40 -9.35 -10.01 36.78
N LEU A 41 -9.45 -9.07 35.84
CA LEU A 41 -10.49 -8.05 35.87
C LEU A 41 -11.89 -8.66 35.81
N LYS A 42 -12.10 -9.74 35.03
CA LYS A 42 -13.36 -10.48 35.02
C LYS A 42 -13.66 -11.18 36.34
N ARG A 43 -12.65 -11.68 37.06
CA ARG A 43 -12.85 -12.27 38.40
C ARG A 43 -13.29 -11.22 39.41
N LEU A 44 -12.73 -10.01 39.34
CA LEU A 44 -13.02 -8.93 40.28
C LEU A 44 -14.36 -8.23 40.00
N TYR A 45 -14.65 -7.95 38.73
CA TYR A 45 -15.76 -7.07 38.34
C TYR A 45 -16.83 -7.79 37.50
N GLY A 46 -16.68 -9.10 37.27
CA GLY A 46 -17.61 -9.91 36.50
C GLY A 46 -17.76 -9.45 35.04
N HIS A 47 -18.99 -9.50 34.54
CA HIS A 47 -19.30 -9.06 33.17
C HIS A 47 -19.11 -7.56 32.94
N ALA A 48 -19.19 -6.75 34.00
CA ALA A 48 -19.06 -5.30 33.93
C ALA A 48 -17.60 -4.82 34.03
N PHE A 49 -16.60 -5.71 33.88
CA PHE A 49 -15.20 -5.38 34.16
C PHE A 49 -14.65 -4.17 33.43
N VAL A 50 -15.10 -3.90 32.21
CA VAL A 50 -14.66 -2.71 31.45
C VAL A 50 -15.07 -1.40 32.15
N GLN A 51 -16.26 -1.39 32.77
CA GLN A 51 -16.78 -0.24 33.52
C GLN A 51 -16.32 -0.27 34.99
N GLY A 52 -16.24 -1.46 35.58
CA GLY A 52 -15.82 -1.66 36.97
C GLY A 52 -14.35 -1.34 37.21
N SER A 53 -13.48 -1.53 36.20
CA SER A 53 -12.06 -1.24 36.31
C SER A 53 -11.69 0.22 36.01
N ILE A 54 -12.66 1.10 35.73
CA ILE A 54 -12.37 2.51 35.40
C ILE A 54 -11.83 3.23 36.63
N GLY A 55 -10.68 3.90 36.48
CA GLY A 55 -10.01 4.62 37.57
C GLY A 55 -9.22 3.72 38.52
N THR A 56 -9.04 2.45 38.16
CA THR A 56 -8.16 1.51 38.87
C THR A 56 -6.87 1.29 38.10
N GLU A 57 -5.77 1.05 38.80
CA GLU A 57 -4.45 0.81 38.19
C GLU A 57 -4.52 -0.34 37.16
N ALA A 58 -5.07 -1.50 37.55
CA ALA A 58 -5.24 -2.65 36.66
C ALA A 58 -6.09 -2.34 35.42
N GLY A 59 -7.10 -1.46 35.53
CA GLY A 59 -7.91 -1.03 34.39
C GLY A 59 -7.17 -0.08 33.44
N GLU A 60 -6.28 0.75 33.99
CA GLU A 60 -5.40 1.61 33.18
C GLU A 60 -4.33 0.80 32.47
N GLU A 61 -3.69 -0.15 33.15
CA GLU A 61 -2.75 -1.12 32.57
C GLU A 61 -3.38 -1.87 31.40
N TYR A 62 -4.61 -2.37 31.57
CA TYR A 62 -5.33 -3.05 30.49
C TYR A 62 -5.53 -2.15 29.26
N ARG A 63 -5.86 -0.87 29.46
CA ARG A 63 -6.01 0.10 28.37
C ARG A 63 -4.66 0.43 27.72
N GLN A 64 -3.60 0.57 28.51
CA GLN A 64 -2.26 0.81 27.99
C GLN A 64 -1.79 -0.37 27.14
N LEU A 65 -2.00 -1.60 27.61
CA LEU A 65 -1.66 -2.82 26.90
C LEU A 65 -2.43 -2.94 25.58
N ASN A 66 -3.73 -2.61 25.57
CA ASN A 66 -4.52 -2.53 24.34
C ASN A 66 -3.94 -1.52 23.32
N ARG A 67 -3.47 -0.36 23.79
CA ARG A 67 -2.83 0.65 22.94
C ARG A 67 -1.48 0.18 22.41
N GLN A 68 -0.69 -0.50 23.25
CA GLN A 68 0.58 -1.09 22.84
C GLN A 68 0.36 -2.15 21.76
N ILE A 69 -0.55 -3.10 21.97
CA ILE A 69 -0.91 -4.11 20.96
C ILE A 69 -1.32 -3.45 19.65
N ALA A 70 -2.19 -2.44 19.69
CA ALA A 70 -2.62 -1.72 18.49
C ALA A 70 -1.45 -1.01 17.78
N THR A 71 -0.54 -0.42 18.55
CA THR A 71 0.64 0.28 18.04
C THR A 71 1.61 -0.69 17.38
N VAL A 72 1.99 -1.76 18.08
CA VAL A 72 2.92 -2.79 17.59
C VAL A 72 2.33 -3.52 16.38
N THR A 73 1.02 -3.78 16.36
CA THR A 73 0.36 -4.38 15.19
C THR A 73 0.48 -3.46 13.98
N LYS A 74 0.23 -2.16 14.17
CA LYS A 74 0.30 -1.17 13.09
C LYS A 74 1.73 -0.95 12.59
N THR A 75 2.73 -0.96 13.48
CA THR A 75 4.14 -0.84 13.07
C THR A 75 4.58 -2.07 12.30
N PHE A 76 4.28 -3.26 12.80
CA PHE A 76 4.57 -4.53 12.13
C PHE A 76 3.95 -4.59 10.73
N GLU A 77 2.67 -4.26 10.59
CA GLU A 77 2.01 -4.23 9.28
C GLU A 77 2.65 -3.20 8.32
N ARG A 78 3.09 -2.05 8.84
CA ARG A 78 3.77 -1.04 8.03
C ARG A 78 5.13 -1.52 7.56
N GLU A 79 5.90 -2.13 8.43
CA GLU A 79 7.21 -2.70 8.13
C GLU A 79 7.08 -3.84 7.12
N LEU A 80 6.12 -4.74 7.33
CA LEU A 80 5.86 -5.83 6.41
C LEU A 80 5.50 -5.32 5.00
N LYS A 81 4.62 -4.31 4.90
CA LYS A 81 4.30 -3.67 3.62
C LYS A 81 5.51 -3.02 2.97
N ARG A 82 6.37 -2.38 3.78
CA ARG A 82 7.58 -1.72 3.30
C ARG A 82 8.56 -2.73 2.72
N GLU A 83 8.84 -3.81 3.45
CA GLU A 83 9.75 -4.87 3.00
C GLU A 83 9.21 -5.59 1.77
N TYR A 84 7.94 -6.00 1.79
CA TYR A 84 7.33 -6.67 0.63
C TYR A 84 7.38 -5.81 -0.64
N ARG A 85 7.12 -4.50 -0.51
CA ARG A 85 7.22 -3.56 -1.63
C ARG A 85 8.66 -3.36 -2.09
N ARG A 86 9.63 -3.30 -1.17
CA ARG A 86 11.07 -3.21 -1.51
C ARG A 86 11.51 -4.43 -2.30
N ASP A 87 11.12 -5.61 -1.84
CA ASP A 87 11.40 -6.89 -2.47
C ASP A 87 10.85 -6.97 -3.90
N TYR A 88 9.65 -6.45 -4.14
CA TYR A 88 9.08 -6.32 -5.48
C TYR A 88 10.00 -5.52 -6.41
N PHE A 89 10.42 -4.32 -5.97
CA PHE A 89 11.28 -3.46 -6.80
C PHE A 89 12.68 -4.04 -7.00
N TYR A 90 13.20 -4.83 -6.05
CA TYR A 90 14.47 -5.52 -6.22
C TYR A 90 14.41 -6.59 -7.33
N ARG A 91 13.27 -7.28 -7.47
CA ARG A 91 13.10 -8.40 -8.41
C ARG A 91 12.63 -7.95 -9.80
N ILE A 92 11.70 -6.98 -9.86
CA ILE A 92 10.99 -6.63 -11.09
C ILE A 92 11.92 -6.23 -12.23
N HIS A 93 13.01 -5.53 -11.95
CA HIS A 93 13.97 -5.11 -12.97
C HIS A 93 14.64 -6.30 -13.66
N ASN A 94 15.07 -7.31 -12.90
CA ASN A 94 15.69 -8.50 -13.48
C ASN A 94 14.66 -9.30 -14.27
N GLU A 95 13.44 -9.45 -13.76
CA GLU A 95 12.35 -10.13 -14.45
C GLU A 95 11.95 -9.43 -15.76
N GLU A 96 11.94 -8.10 -15.79
CA GLU A 96 11.70 -7.30 -17.00
C GLU A 96 12.82 -7.50 -18.03
N LEU A 97 14.09 -7.47 -17.61
CA LEU A 97 15.22 -7.76 -18.49
C LEU A 97 15.15 -9.17 -19.07
N GLU A 98 14.80 -10.17 -18.26
CA GLU A 98 14.61 -11.54 -18.74
C GLU A 98 13.50 -11.66 -19.79
N LYS A 99 12.37 -10.96 -19.62
CA LYS A 99 11.28 -10.94 -20.60
C LYS A 99 11.75 -10.36 -21.93
N ILE A 100 12.56 -9.30 -21.89
CA ILE A 100 13.16 -8.69 -23.09
C ILE A 100 14.09 -9.70 -23.78
N ILE A 101 15.00 -10.35 -23.03
CA ILE A 101 15.95 -11.34 -23.58
C ILE A 101 15.19 -12.52 -24.22
N LYS A 102 14.16 -13.03 -23.54
CA LYS A 102 13.33 -14.15 -24.02
C LYS A 102 12.40 -13.75 -25.18
N LYS A 103 12.46 -12.49 -25.65
CA LYS A 103 11.56 -11.92 -26.67
C LYS A 103 10.08 -12.17 -26.34
N VAL A 104 9.74 -12.22 -25.06
CA VAL A 104 8.35 -12.30 -24.63
C VAL A 104 7.73 -10.98 -25.08
N LYS A 105 6.83 -11.05 -26.08
CA LYS A 105 6.00 -9.91 -26.45
C LYS A 105 5.15 -9.57 -25.24
N VAL A 106 5.65 -8.63 -24.42
CA VAL A 106 4.81 -7.94 -23.46
C VAL A 106 3.75 -7.28 -24.32
N VAL A 107 2.50 -7.72 -24.17
CA VAL A 107 1.35 -6.98 -24.70
C VAL A 107 1.38 -5.66 -23.95
N THR A 108 2.10 -4.69 -24.50
CA THR A 108 1.95 -3.30 -24.10
C THR A 108 0.47 -3.00 -24.31
N PRO A 109 -0.23 -2.46 -23.30
CA PRO A 109 -1.59 -2.02 -23.53
C PRO A 109 -1.54 -1.12 -24.75
N THR A 110 -2.31 -1.46 -25.78
CA THR A 110 -2.39 -0.70 -27.01
C THR A 110 -2.61 0.75 -26.58
N TYR A 111 -1.70 1.64 -26.96
CA TYR A 111 -1.83 3.04 -26.59
C TYR A 111 -3.16 3.54 -27.14
N VAL A 112 -4.11 3.79 -26.24
CA VAL A 112 -5.39 4.42 -26.57
C VAL A 112 -5.15 5.91 -26.40
N GLU A 113 -5.14 6.64 -27.50
CA GLU A 113 -5.07 8.10 -27.43
C GLU A 113 -6.23 8.63 -26.57
N PRO A 114 -5.94 9.45 -25.55
CA PRO A 114 -6.98 10.02 -24.72
C PRO A 114 -7.87 10.90 -25.58
N VAL A 115 -9.18 10.65 -25.56
CA VAL A 115 -10.15 11.51 -26.22
C VAL A 115 -10.24 12.81 -25.45
N VAL A 116 -9.50 13.83 -25.89
CA VAL A 116 -9.54 15.18 -25.31
C VAL A 116 -10.80 15.88 -25.80
N LYS A 117 -11.77 16.07 -24.89
CA LYS A 117 -12.97 16.88 -25.15
C LYS A 117 -12.83 18.24 -24.47
N HIS A 118 -12.78 19.31 -25.26
CA HIS A 118 -12.78 20.67 -24.73
C HIS A 118 -14.20 21.11 -24.38
N GLN A 119 -14.35 21.81 -23.25
CA GLN A 119 -15.63 22.39 -22.85
C GLN A 119 -16.03 23.58 -23.73
N LEU A 120 -15.04 24.26 -24.32
CA LEU A 120 -15.23 25.45 -25.14
C LEU A 120 -14.89 25.14 -26.60
N PRO A 121 -15.75 25.52 -27.56
CA PRO A 121 -15.52 25.27 -28.98
C PRO A 121 -14.26 25.98 -29.50
N GLU A 122 -13.92 27.14 -28.95
CA GLU A 122 -12.73 27.92 -29.34
C GLU A 122 -11.43 27.17 -29.00
N ARG A 123 -11.44 26.35 -27.94
CA ARG A 123 -10.29 25.50 -27.60
C ARG A 123 -10.13 24.30 -28.52
N ALA A 124 -11.24 23.76 -29.03
CA ALA A 124 -11.17 22.71 -30.05
C ALA A 124 -10.58 23.27 -31.35
N GLN A 125 -11.00 24.46 -31.76
CA GLN A 125 -10.43 25.16 -32.92
C GLN A 125 -8.95 25.46 -32.75
N LEU A 126 -8.54 25.97 -31.57
CA LEU A 126 -7.13 26.22 -31.28
C LEU A 126 -6.30 24.94 -31.26
N GLN A 127 -6.84 23.82 -30.76
CA GLN A 127 -6.12 22.55 -30.80
C GLN A 127 -5.86 22.10 -32.23
N GLU A 128 -6.84 22.21 -33.13
CA GLU A 128 -6.67 21.86 -34.55
C GLU A 128 -5.53 22.68 -35.17
N ILE A 129 -5.52 24.00 -34.94
CA ILE A 129 -4.48 24.90 -35.44
C ILE A 129 -3.10 24.62 -34.82
N MET A 130 -3.04 24.36 -33.52
CA MET A 130 -1.76 24.17 -32.80
C MET A 130 -1.19 22.76 -32.93
N CYS A 131 -2.04 21.75 -33.16
CA CYS A 131 -1.62 20.36 -33.35
C CYS A 131 -1.30 20.03 -34.80
N ASP A 132 -1.63 20.90 -35.76
CA ASP A 132 -1.12 20.86 -37.13
C ASP A 132 0.37 21.26 -37.18
N LEU A 133 1.22 20.38 -36.65
CA LEU A 133 2.66 20.35 -36.94
C LEU A 133 2.87 19.73 -38.33
N SER A 134 2.30 20.34 -39.38
CA SER A 134 2.55 19.93 -40.76
C SER A 134 4.07 19.88 -40.99
N LYS A 135 4.59 18.70 -41.32
CA LYS A 135 6.00 18.47 -41.70
C LYS A 135 6.35 19.08 -43.06
N ASP A 136 5.42 19.81 -43.67
CA ASP A 136 5.49 20.30 -45.05
C ASP A 136 6.24 21.64 -45.17
N LEU A 137 6.72 22.21 -44.06
CA LEU A 137 7.69 23.30 -44.10
C LEU A 137 9.05 22.76 -44.59
N ASN A 138 9.23 22.78 -45.91
CA ASN A 138 10.53 22.55 -46.53
C ASN A 138 11.51 23.63 -46.08
N ALA A 139 12.76 23.24 -45.80
CA ALA A 139 13.85 24.13 -45.38
C ALA A 139 14.25 25.23 -46.40
N ARG A 140 13.50 25.39 -47.49
CA ARG A 140 13.68 26.42 -48.52
C ARG A 140 12.80 27.66 -48.30
N ASP A 141 11.86 27.61 -47.35
CA ASP A 141 10.95 28.71 -47.05
C ASP A 141 11.32 29.48 -45.77
N ILE A 142 12.57 29.33 -45.29
CA ILE A 142 13.19 30.13 -44.21
C ILE A 142 14.40 30.88 -44.76
#